data_AF-A0AAV7TZA6-F1
#
_entry.id   AF-A0AAV7TZA6-F1
#
_cell.length_a   1.000
_cell.length_b   1.000
_cell.length_c   1.000
_cell.angle_alpha   90.00
_cell.angle_beta   90.00
_cell.angle_gamma   90.00
#
_symmetry.space_group_name_H-M   'P 1'
#
loop_
_entity.id
_entity.type
_entity.pdbx_description
1 polymer ?
#
loop_
_entity_poly.entity_id
_entity_poly.type
_entity_poly.pdbx_seq_one_letter_code
_entity_poly.pdbx_strand_id
1 'polypeptide(L)'
;MEKAQEKEIKGGLAAPNKQYYAWAYLLKNVRQSFVACHRSELGRVLTVMMEGQEVQRRFLYKFGDPKFFKKIQFKILYDWAVLWYELRKIANLSHYNEDAPLWDSPGSPEWTKDALAIPLKEAGLLQWKHLFYNGELRDFDNLNIEVGGGLSKFKYLQKKSWAGNVTEEVISTNGLVDQMQLDTSMKKEVTKWYWLMLDIVDGEFNLPEEIWRGCLPEQQLKDLWQVSTTLLYNTVKPAALRRNNLFSIHRAFWTPRKLSRLRQDNVVRCKKCGSASADDLHMFIDCLLLLTFWQEVGDAVNDILPSSPEVRPLIVMFGCSDETRKMGRDGAKLLFYMMLVARREICRKWISPVPPTFIEWKNSLIYYYKFDCYKVCKRTRFWNLLKHWLGSGEV
;
A
#
# COMPACT_ATOMS: atom_id res chain seq x y z
N MET A 1 20.97 -2.41 9.40
CA MET A 1 20.60 -3.04 8.12
C MET A 1 19.31 -3.84 8.24
N GLU A 2 19.14 -4.62 9.32
CA GLU A 2 17.89 -5.35 9.64
C GLU A 2 16.63 -4.49 9.64
N LYS A 3 16.59 -3.34 10.34
CA LYS A 3 15.39 -2.45 10.33
C LYS A 3 15.01 -1.92 8.94
N ALA A 4 15.94 -1.81 8.00
CA ALA A 4 15.65 -1.39 6.63
C ALA A 4 15.15 -2.57 5.79
N GLN A 5 15.72 -3.76 5.99
CA GLN A 5 15.28 -5.00 5.35
C GLN A 5 13.90 -5.44 5.85
N GLU A 6 13.62 -5.35 7.14
CA GLU A 6 12.30 -5.65 7.73
C GLU A 6 11.21 -4.72 7.16
N LYS A 7 11.53 -3.42 7.02
CA LYS A 7 10.68 -2.43 6.36
C LYS A 7 10.44 -2.73 4.88
N GLU A 8 11.44 -3.24 4.18
CA GLU A 8 11.32 -3.62 2.77
C GLU A 8 10.53 -4.94 2.59
N ILE A 9 10.69 -5.91 3.49
CA ILE A 9 9.95 -7.19 3.54
C ILE A 9 8.47 -6.97 3.86
N LYS A 10 8.13 -5.99 4.73
CA LYS A 10 6.75 -5.55 5.02
C LYS A 10 6.14 -4.68 3.92
N GLY A 11 6.75 -4.64 2.73
CA GLY A 11 6.32 -3.80 1.60
C GLY A 11 6.81 -2.36 1.72
N GLY A 12 8.12 -2.11 1.79
CA GLY A 12 8.63 -0.72 1.83
C GLY A 12 8.32 0.08 0.56
N LEU A 13 8.59 1.39 0.54
CA LEU A 13 8.29 2.25 -0.64
C LEU A 13 8.95 1.84 -1.97
N ALA A 14 9.95 0.95 -1.94
CA ALA A 14 10.54 0.36 -3.14
C ALA A 14 9.60 -0.66 -3.82
N ALA A 15 8.67 -1.24 -3.06
CA ALA A 15 7.61 -2.12 -3.53
C ALA A 15 6.43 -2.07 -2.55
N PRO A 16 5.70 -0.95 -2.57
CA PRO A 16 4.67 -0.74 -1.58
C PRO A 16 3.45 -1.61 -1.90
N ASN A 17 2.68 -1.93 -0.87
CA ASN A 17 1.29 -2.31 -1.04
C ASN A 17 0.60 -1.21 -1.87
N LYS A 18 0.14 -1.57 -3.08
CA LYS A 18 -0.38 -0.60 -4.06
C LYS A 18 -1.59 0.15 -3.52
N GLN A 19 -2.45 -0.53 -2.76
CA GLN A 19 -3.62 0.07 -2.14
C GLN A 19 -3.21 1.08 -1.08
N TYR A 20 -2.35 0.70 -0.13
CA TYR A 20 -1.92 1.61 0.92
C TYR A 20 -1.10 2.78 0.38
N TYR A 21 -0.32 2.58 -0.69
CA TYR A 21 0.39 3.68 -1.35
C TYR A 21 -0.58 4.65 -2.06
N ALA A 22 -1.59 4.11 -2.76
CA ALA A 22 -2.63 4.93 -3.38
C ALA A 22 -3.41 5.73 -2.32
N TRP A 23 -3.78 5.07 -1.22
CA TRP A 23 -4.43 5.70 -0.08
C TRP A 23 -3.54 6.77 0.57
N ALA A 24 -2.24 6.51 0.73
CA ALA A 24 -1.29 7.48 1.27
C ALA A 24 -1.17 8.73 0.40
N TYR A 25 -1.20 8.56 -0.92
CA TYR A 25 -1.21 9.66 -1.87
C TYR A 25 -2.53 10.46 -1.80
N LEU A 26 -3.67 9.78 -1.71
CA LEU A 26 -4.97 10.43 -1.58
C LEU A 26 -5.09 11.19 -0.25
N LEU A 27 -4.69 10.59 0.88
CA LEU A 27 -4.70 11.24 2.20
C LEU A 27 -3.84 12.49 2.25
N LYS A 28 -2.66 12.48 1.61
CA LYS A 28 -1.86 13.70 1.43
C LYS A 28 -2.70 14.80 0.77
N ASN A 29 -3.39 14.49 -0.33
CA ASN A 29 -4.17 15.49 -1.07
C ASN A 29 -5.38 15.98 -0.25
N VAL A 30 -6.07 15.07 0.45
CA VAL A 30 -7.17 15.42 1.36
C VAL A 30 -6.68 16.41 2.42
N ARG A 31 -5.60 16.05 3.14
CA ARG A 31 -5.04 16.88 4.19
C ARG A 31 -4.53 18.23 3.69
N GLN A 32 -3.82 18.26 2.57
CA GLN A 32 -3.36 19.51 1.96
C GLN A 32 -4.52 20.43 1.59
N SER A 33 -5.67 19.87 1.21
CA SER A 33 -6.88 20.64 0.93
C SER A 33 -7.48 21.27 2.18
N PHE A 34 -7.32 20.65 3.36
CA PHE A 34 -7.69 21.25 4.65
C PHE A 34 -6.70 22.34 5.08
N VAL A 35 -5.39 22.06 5.01
CA VAL A 35 -4.35 23.04 5.37
C VAL A 35 -4.43 24.29 4.47
N ALA A 36 -4.78 24.11 3.19
CA ALA A 36 -4.95 25.20 2.23
C ALA A 36 -6.42 25.58 1.99
N CYS A 37 -7.34 25.28 2.93
CA CYS A 37 -8.78 25.42 2.73
C CYS A 37 -9.19 26.86 2.39
N HIS A 38 -8.50 27.86 2.95
CA HIS A 38 -8.76 29.28 2.64
C HIS A 38 -8.05 29.79 1.38
N ARG A 39 -7.11 29.02 0.84
CA ARG A 39 -6.23 29.43 -0.28
C ARG A 39 -6.53 28.74 -1.60
N SER A 40 -7.36 27.70 -1.60
CA SER A 40 -7.66 26.88 -2.78
C SER A 40 -9.15 26.90 -3.13
N GLU A 41 -9.47 26.79 -4.41
CA GLU A 41 -10.85 26.74 -4.91
C GLU A 41 -11.62 25.55 -4.31
N LEU A 42 -10.95 24.39 -4.21
CA LEU A 42 -11.49 23.19 -3.56
C LEU A 42 -11.76 23.42 -2.07
N GLY A 43 -10.91 24.16 -1.39
CA GLY A 43 -11.10 24.57 0.00
C GLY A 43 -12.31 25.49 0.21
N ARG A 44 -12.58 26.39 -0.73
CA ARG A 44 -13.79 27.22 -0.71
C ARG A 44 -15.05 26.37 -0.89
N VAL A 45 -15.05 25.44 -1.85
CA VAL A 45 -16.15 24.47 -2.06
C VAL A 45 -16.38 23.64 -0.79
N LEU A 46 -15.31 23.15 -0.18
CA LEU A 46 -15.36 22.41 1.09
C LEU A 46 -15.96 23.25 2.23
N THR A 47 -15.58 24.52 2.35
CA THR A 47 -16.09 25.43 3.39
C THR A 47 -17.59 25.67 3.25
N VAL A 48 -18.07 25.84 2.02
CA VAL A 48 -19.50 26.02 1.72
C VAL A 48 -20.28 24.74 2.00
N MET A 49 -19.80 23.58 1.52
CA MET A 49 -20.48 22.30 1.75
C MET A 49 -20.48 21.87 3.21
N MET A 50 -19.46 22.26 3.96
CA MET A 50 -19.31 21.91 5.37
C MET A 50 -19.84 23.01 6.30
N GLU A 51 -20.59 23.99 5.79
CA GLU A 51 -21.30 25.03 6.56
C GLU A 51 -20.42 25.75 7.61
N GLY A 52 -19.19 26.10 7.26
CA GLY A 52 -18.33 26.93 8.11
C GLY A 52 -16.88 26.47 8.25
N GLN A 53 -16.16 27.08 9.20
CA GLN A 53 -14.70 26.99 9.34
C GLN A 53 -14.17 25.65 9.89
N GLU A 54 -15.04 24.75 10.35
CA GLU A 54 -14.67 23.46 10.97
C GLU A 54 -14.65 22.29 9.96
N VAL A 55 -14.22 22.57 8.72
CA VAL A 55 -14.23 21.63 7.58
C VAL A 55 -13.47 20.34 7.89
N GLN A 56 -12.28 20.47 8.46
CA GLN A 56 -11.39 19.35 8.77
C GLN A 56 -12.02 18.42 9.83
N ARG A 57 -12.62 19.00 10.89
CA ARG A 57 -13.29 18.21 11.94
C ARG A 57 -14.55 17.53 11.42
N ARG A 58 -15.35 18.22 10.61
CA ARG A 58 -16.51 17.59 9.95
C ARG A 58 -16.09 16.44 9.04
N PHE A 59 -14.97 16.53 8.34
CA PHE A 59 -14.44 15.41 7.57
C PHE A 59 -14.06 14.23 8.49
N LEU A 60 -13.28 14.48 9.54
CA LEU A 60 -12.82 13.42 10.44
C LEU A 60 -13.96 12.61 11.07
N TYR A 61 -15.07 13.28 11.41
CA TYR A 61 -16.17 12.64 12.14
C TYR A 61 -17.41 12.35 11.30
N LYS A 62 -17.91 13.27 10.44
CA LYS A 62 -19.11 13.01 9.60
C LYS A 62 -18.83 12.08 8.41
N PHE A 63 -17.65 12.16 7.78
CA PHE A 63 -17.36 11.33 6.60
C PHE A 63 -17.04 9.88 6.97
N GLY A 64 -17.04 9.54 8.27
CA GLY A 64 -17.04 8.16 8.76
C GLY A 64 -18.43 7.52 8.77
N ASP A 65 -19.52 8.22 8.46
CA ASP A 65 -20.87 7.67 8.44
C ASP A 65 -21.37 7.41 7.00
N PRO A 66 -21.63 6.14 6.61
CA PRO A 66 -22.20 5.80 5.30
C PRO A 66 -23.53 6.50 5.00
N LYS A 67 -24.33 6.85 6.02
CA LYS A 67 -25.59 7.59 5.84
C LYS A 67 -25.34 8.97 5.25
N PHE A 68 -24.17 9.57 5.50
CA PHE A 68 -23.78 10.86 4.97
C PHE A 68 -23.40 10.81 3.49
N PHE A 69 -22.98 9.65 2.96
CA PHE A 69 -22.53 9.52 1.57
C PHE A 69 -23.59 9.93 0.56
N LYS A 70 -24.87 9.67 0.86
CA LYS A 70 -26.02 10.05 0.02
C LYS A 70 -26.18 11.57 -0.14
N LYS A 71 -25.59 12.36 0.76
CA LYS A 71 -25.65 13.84 0.74
C LYS A 71 -24.47 14.45 -0.03
N ILE A 72 -23.46 13.66 -0.41
CA ILE A 72 -22.27 14.15 -1.09
C ILE A 72 -22.54 14.20 -2.60
N GLN A 73 -22.59 15.41 -3.15
CA GLN A 73 -22.85 15.63 -4.58
C GLN A 73 -21.59 15.55 -5.45
N PHE A 74 -20.41 15.88 -4.88
CA PHE A 74 -19.15 15.91 -5.64
C PHE A 74 -18.41 14.58 -5.53
N LYS A 75 -18.08 14.00 -6.69
CA LYS A 75 -17.40 12.70 -6.76
C LYS A 75 -16.09 12.66 -5.97
N ILE A 76 -15.28 13.72 -6.05
CA ILE A 76 -14.00 13.80 -5.31
C ILE A 76 -14.19 13.68 -3.78
N LEU A 77 -15.23 14.31 -3.24
CA LEU A 77 -15.53 14.27 -1.81
C LEU A 77 -16.12 12.93 -1.40
N TYR A 78 -16.90 12.31 -2.29
CA TYR A 78 -17.41 10.96 -2.09
C TYR A 78 -16.24 9.97 -1.99
N ASP A 79 -15.28 10.06 -2.92
CA ASP A 79 -14.10 9.20 -2.92
C ASP A 79 -13.24 9.39 -1.65
N TRP A 80 -13.13 10.63 -1.15
CA TRP A 80 -12.46 10.91 0.12
C TRP A 80 -13.23 10.37 1.33
N ALA A 81 -14.56 10.43 1.31
CA ALA A 81 -15.42 9.88 2.37
C ALA A 81 -15.29 8.37 2.46
N VAL A 82 -15.38 7.69 1.31
CA VAL A 82 -15.19 6.24 1.22
C VAL A 82 -13.79 5.85 1.70
N LEU A 83 -12.75 6.55 1.25
CA LEU A 83 -11.38 6.30 1.71
C LEU A 83 -11.27 6.42 3.24
N TRP A 84 -11.80 7.50 3.81
CA TRP A 84 -11.72 7.74 5.25
C TRP A 84 -12.52 6.72 6.06
N TYR A 85 -13.70 6.34 5.59
CA TYR A 85 -14.52 5.29 6.20
C TYR A 85 -13.84 3.92 6.21
N GLU A 86 -13.25 3.50 5.10
CA GLU A 86 -12.52 2.24 5.02
C GLU A 86 -11.29 2.24 5.93
N LEU A 87 -10.56 3.36 5.99
CA LEU A 87 -9.44 3.52 6.93
C LEU A 87 -9.89 3.44 8.38
N ARG A 88 -11.02 4.06 8.73
CA ARG A 88 -11.57 4.01 10.09
C ARG A 88 -11.95 2.58 10.50
N LYS A 89 -12.54 1.79 9.60
CA LYS A 89 -12.81 0.37 9.85
C LYS A 89 -11.54 -0.41 10.11
N ILE A 90 -10.57 -0.26 9.22
CA ILE A 90 -9.30 -0.98 9.29
C ILE A 90 -8.55 -0.62 10.57
N ALA A 91 -8.57 0.66 10.94
CA ALA A 91 -7.92 1.19 12.13
C ALA A 91 -8.75 1.04 13.41
N ASN A 92 -9.91 0.35 13.37
CA ASN A 92 -10.87 0.24 14.46
C ASN A 92 -11.13 1.57 15.20
N LEU A 93 -11.26 2.67 14.45
CA LEU A 93 -11.38 4.02 15.00
C LEU A 93 -12.80 4.28 15.50
N SER A 94 -12.94 4.46 16.81
CA SER A 94 -14.19 4.86 17.44
C SER A 94 -14.75 6.16 16.85
N HIS A 95 -16.07 6.20 16.64
CA HIS A 95 -16.80 7.42 16.25
C HIS A 95 -16.76 8.49 17.34
N TYR A 96 -16.42 8.09 18.56
CA TYR A 96 -16.40 8.91 19.75
C TYR A 96 -14.96 8.97 20.25
N ASN A 97 -14.36 10.15 20.12
CA ASN A 97 -13.03 10.49 20.62
C ASN A 97 -13.12 11.83 21.35
N GLU A 98 -12.16 12.14 22.22
CA GLU A 98 -12.04 13.41 22.92
C GLU A 98 -12.01 14.63 21.98
N ASP A 99 -11.43 14.46 20.78
CA ASP A 99 -11.38 15.49 19.76
C ASP A 99 -12.65 15.58 18.88
N ALA A 100 -13.61 14.68 19.07
CA ALA A 100 -14.85 14.70 18.31
C ALA A 100 -15.69 15.95 18.67
N PRO A 101 -16.41 16.52 17.69
CA PRO A 101 -17.24 17.68 17.95
C PRO A 101 -18.43 17.33 18.87
N LEU A 102 -18.78 18.25 19.76
CA LEU A 102 -19.91 18.13 20.70
C LEU A 102 -21.29 18.06 20.02
N TRP A 103 -21.34 18.51 18.77
CA TRP A 103 -22.48 18.44 17.88
C TRP A 103 -22.05 17.70 16.61
N ASP A 104 -23.01 17.24 15.81
CA ASP A 104 -22.72 16.72 14.47
C ASP A 104 -21.87 15.42 14.41
N SER A 105 -21.67 14.73 15.55
CA SER A 105 -20.99 13.43 15.59
C SER A 105 -21.92 12.30 15.12
N PRO A 106 -21.42 11.28 14.38
CA PRO A 106 -22.23 10.13 13.98
C PRO A 106 -22.93 9.47 15.17
N GLY A 107 -24.23 9.22 15.06
CA GLY A 107 -25.03 8.62 16.13
C GLY A 107 -25.39 9.55 17.29
N SER A 108 -25.06 10.85 17.23
CA SER A 108 -25.52 11.79 18.25
C SER A 108 -27.06 11.92 18.20
N PRO A 109 -27.77 11.81 19.33
CA PRO A 109 -29.22 11.95 19.35
C PRO A 109 -29.71 13.30 18.84
N GLU A 110 -30.92 13.37 18.28
CA GLU A 110 -31.46 14.59 17.62
C GLU A 110 -31.54 15.80 18.56
N TRP A 111 -31.80 15.57 19.86
CA TRP A 111 -31.85 16.61 20.89
C TRP A 111 -30.49 17.29 21.16
N THR A 112 -29.39 16.75 20.64
CA THR A 112 -28.06 17.38 20.72
C THR A 112 -27.91 18.61 19.82
N LYS A 113 -28.85 18.84 18.89
CA LYS A 113 -28.73 19.86 17.84
C LYS A 113 -29.15 21.29 18.25
N ASP A 114 -29.89 21.51 19.35
CA ASP A 114 -30.79 22.70 19.38
C ASP A 114 -30.82 23.65 20.62
N ALA A 115 -29.89 23.63 21.60
CA ALA A 115 -29.81 24.83 22.52
C ALA A 115 -28.52 25.00 23.33
N LEU A 116 -27.90 23.91 23.79
CA LEU A 116 -26.61 24.02 24.50
C LEU A 116 -25.47 24.46 23.58
N ALA A 117 -25.66 24.31 22.26
CA ALA A 117 -24.63 24.55 21.27
C ALA A 117 -24.26 26.03 21.17
N ILE A 118 -25.21 26.96 21.37
CA ILE A 118 -24.94 28.39 21.14
C ILE A 118 -23.97 28.93 22.19
N PRO A 119 -24.23 28.83 23.51
CA PRO A 119 -23.30 29.37 24.51
C PRO A 119 -21.93 28.66 24.51
N LEU A 120 -21.92 27.33 24.30
CA LEU A 120 -20.67 26.57 24.21
C LEU A 120 -19.86 26.94 22.96
N LYS A 121 -20.52 27.18 21.82
CA LYS A 121 -19.86 27.56 20.56
C LYS A 121 -19.32 28.98 20.63
N GLU A 122 -20.05 29.91 21.24
CA GLU A 122 -19.59 31.28 21.50
C GLU A 122 -18.39 31.32 22.44
N ALA A 123 -18.34 30.43 23.44
CA ALA A 123 -17.20 30.26 24.32
C ALA A 123 -16.04 29.44 23.71
N GLY A 124 -16.15 28.96 22.45
CA GLY A 124 -15.11 28.16 21.80
C GLY A 124 -15.01 26.70 22.29
N LEU A 125 -15.95 26.23 23.11
CA LEU A 125 -15.97 24.89 23.67
C LEU A 125 -16.62 23.91 22.66
N LEU A 126 -15.86 23.54 21.62
CA LEU A 126 -16.39 22.80 20.46
C LEU A 126 -16.29 21.26 20.54
N GLN A 127 -15.46 20.70 21.44
CA GLN A 127 -15.05 19.29 21.44
C GLN A 127 -15.39 18.59 22.75
N TRP A 128 -15.48 17.25 22.73
CA TRP A 128 -15.76 16.44 23.92
C TRP A 128 -14.75 16.69 25.04
N LYS A 129 -13.45 16.79 24.73
CA LYS A 129 -12.40 17.09 25.71
C LYS A 129 -12.62 18.38 26.50
N HIS A 130 -13.39 19.34 25.97
CA HIS A 130 -13.69 20.58 26.70
C HIS A 130 -14.74 20.38 27.80
N LEU A 131 -15.52 19.29 27.74
CA LEU A 131 -16.43 18.88 28.80
C LEU A 131 -15.77 17.98 29.84
N PHE A 132 -14.56 17.48 29.59
CA PHE A 132 -13.83 16.61 30.51
C PHE A 132 -12.58 17.31 31.07
N TYR A 133 -12.18 16.96 32.28
CA TYR A 133 -10.93 17.37 32.91
C TYR A 133 -10.37 16.14 33.65
N ASN A 134 -9.15 15.72 33.32
CA ASN A 134 -8.51 14.51 33.86
C ASN A 134 -9.38 13.23 33.74
N GLY A 135 -10.12 13.08 32.63
CA GLY A 135 -10.99 11.92 32.39
C GLY A 135 -12.34 11.99 33.12
N GLU A 136 -12.58 13.01 33.94
CA GLU A 136 -13.86 13.24 34.61
C GLU A 136 -14.64 14.39 33.97
N LEU A 137 -15.97 14.30 33.95
CA LEU A 137 -16.81 15.35 33.38
C LEU A 137 -16.75 16.59 34.29
N ARG A 138 -16.49 17.75 33.69
CA ARG A 138 -16.45 19.04 34.41
C ARG A 138 -17.79 19.36 35.03
N ASP A 139 -17.76 19.92 36.25
CA ASP A 139 -18.96 20.34 36.97
C ASP A 139 -19.77 21.39 36.19
N PHE A 140 -21.11 21.31 36.29
CA PHE A 140 -22.03 22.18 35.58
C PHE A 140 -21.84 23.65 35.94
N ASP A 141 -21.65 23.97 37.23
CA ASP A 141 -21.60 25.35 37.69
C ASP A 141 -20.33 26.02 37.15
N ASN A 142 -19.20 25.29 37.17
CA ASN A 142 -17.94 25.75 36.58
C ASN A 142 -18.04 25.99 35.07
N LEU A 143 -18.69 25.08 34.33
CA LEU A 143 -18.89 25.23 32.89
C LEU A 143 -19.85 26.39 32.55
N ASN A 144 -20.88 26.59 33.37
CA ASN A 144 -21.86 27.65 33.20
C ASN A 144 -21.26 29.04 33.46
N ILE A 145 -20.33 29.14 34.41
CA ILE A 145 -19.55 30.38 34.64
C ILE A 145 -18.68 30.71 33.42
N GLU A 146 -17.99 29.72 32.86
CA GLU A 146 -17.06 29.93 31.73
C GLU A 146 -17.76 30.41 30.45
N VAL A 147 -18.99 29.96 30.19
CA VAL A 147 -19.75 30.43 29.02
C VAL A 147 -20.51 31.73 29.25
N GLY A 148 -20.38 32.38 30.42
CA GLY A 148 -21.09 33.62 30.75
C GLY A 148 -22.56 33.43 31.15
N GLY A 149 -22.94 32.22 31.57
CA GLY A 149 -24.30 31.87 31.95
C GLY A 149 -25.20 31.42 30.79
N GLY A 150 -26.39 30.93 31.12
CA GLY A 150 -27.40 30.51 30.12
C GLY A 150 -27.37 29.04 29.70
N LEU A 151 -26.54 28.19 30.33
CA LEU A 151 -26.62 26.74 30.10
C LEU A 151 -27.86 26.15 30.77
N SER A 152 -28.53 25.25 30.06
CA SER A 152 -29.60 24.43 30.64
C SER A 152 -29.00 23.24 31.39
N LYS A 153 -29.16 23.22 32.72
CA LYS A 153 -28.76 22.09 33.58
C LYS A 153 -29.37 20.76 33.13
N PHE A 154 -30.63 20.78 32.73
CA PHE A 154 -31.34 19.60 32.20
C PHE A 154 -30.66 19.03 30.94
N LYS A 155 -30.35 19.89 29.96
CA LYS A 155 -29.69 19.44 28.73
C LYS A 155 -28.26 18.99 28.98
N TYR A 156 -27.55 19.59 29.94
CA TYR A 156 -26.21 19.17 30.34
C TYR A 156 -26.24 17.74 30.92
N LEU A 157 -27.23 17.44 31.79
CA LEU A 157 -27.42 16.10 32.34
C LEU A 157 -27.80 15.06 31.26
N GLN A 158 -28.59 15.44 30.26
CA GLN A 158 -28.86 14.56 29.11
C GLN A 158 -27.59 14.21 28.34
N LYS A 159 -26.72 15.20 28.05
CA LYS A 159 -25.41 14.97 27.43
C LYS A 159 -24.51 14.10 28.31
N LYS A 160 -24.50 14.32 29.63
CA LYS A 160 -23.76 13.51 30.61
C LYS A 160 -24.20 12.04 30.57
N SER A 161 -25.50 11.77 30.60
CA SER A 161 -26.03 10.41 30.57
C SER A 161 -25.66 9.69 29.27
N TRP A 162 -25.71 10.38 28.14
CA TRP A 162 -25.28 9.81 26.86
C TRP A 162 -23.77 9.59 26.79
N ALA A 163 -22.97 10.57 27.21
CA ALA A 163 -21.50 10.48 27.22
C ALA A 163 -21.01 9.38 28.17
N GLY A 164 -21.66 9.19 29.32
CA GLY A 164 -21.36 8.12 30.27
C GLY A 164 -21.49 6.71 29.68
N ASN A 165 -22.41 6.51 28.73
CA ASN A 165 -22.55 5.25 27.99
C ASN A 165 -21.51 5.08 26.88
N VAL A 166 -20.80 6.16 26.53
CA VAL A 166 -19.79 6.20 25.46
C VAL A 166 -18.38 6.07 26.04
N THR A 167 -18.15 6.37 27.33
CA THR A 167 -16.82 6.56 27.93
C THR A 167 -16.03 5.33 28.40
N GLU A 168 -16.42 4.08 28.11
CA GLU A 168 -15.57 2.91 28.43
C GLU A 168 -14.59 2.51 27.30
N GLU A 169 -14.77 2.97 26.06
CA GLU A 169 -13.96 2.53 24.90
C GLU A 169 -13.14 3.65 24.20
N VAL A 170 -13.11 4.86 24.74
CA VAL A 170 -12.82 6.07 23.94
C VAL A 170 -11.34 6.48 23.81
N ILE A 171 -10.42 5.90 24.58
CA ILE A 171 -9.05 6.45 24.68
C ILE A 171 -8.07 5.61 23.84
N SER A 172 -8.20 5.70 22.52
CA SER A 172 -7.14 5.29 21.60
C SER A 172 -7.29 6.08 20.29
N THR A 173 -6.65 7.25 20.23
CA THR A 173 -6.33 7.83 18.94
C THR A 173 -5.20 7.02 18.33
N ASN A 174 -5.55 6.11 17.43
CA ASN A 174 -4.54 5.65 16.47
C ASN A 174 -4.07 6.91 15.73
N GLY A 175 -2.76 7.16 15.67
CA GLY A 175 -2.17 8.45 15.25
C GLY A 175 -2.58 9.00 13.87
N LEU A 176 -3.46 8.32 13.13
CA LEU A 176 -4.15 8.80 11.93
C LEU A 176 -4.90 10.11 12.15
N VAL A 177 -5.68 10.20 13.23
CA VAL A 177 -6.48 11.40 13.52
C VAL A 177 -5.54 12.57 13.81
N ASP A 178 -4.51 12.34 14.61
CA ASP A 178 -3.51 13.37 14.96
C ASP A 178 -2.77 13.87 13.72
N GLN A 179 -2.29 12.97 12.85
CA GLN A 179 -1.62 13.37 11.61
C GLN A 179 -2.54 14.15 10.66
N MET A 180 -3.85 13.84 10.65
CA MET A 180 -4.81 14.58 9.84
C MET A 180 -5.08 15.99 10.39
N GLN A 181 -4.98 16.18 11.71
CA GLN A 181 -5.21 17.47 12.38
C GLN A 181 -4.03 18.44 12.29
N LEU A 182 -2.82 17.98 11.93
CA LEU A 182 -1.64 18.85 11.82
C LEU A 182 -1.81 19.94 10.75
N ASP A 183 -1.69 21.21 11.15
CA ASP A 183 -1.83 22.39 10.26
C ASP A 183 -0.58 22.73 9.42
N THR A 184 0.53 22.02 9.62
CA THR A 184 1.81 22.34 8.95
C THR A 184 2.16 21.34 7.87
N SER A 185 2.74 21.77 6.75
CA SER A 185 3.16 20.84 5.70
C SER A 185 4.14 19.78 6.25
N MET A 186 3.91 18.51 5.94
CA MET A 186 4.79 17.44 6.38
C MET A 186 5.80 17.11 5.29
N LYS A 187 7.09 17.00 5.65
CA LYS A 187 8.08 16.41 4.73
C LYS A 187 7.76 14.92 4.55
N LYS A 188 7.78 14.46 3.29
CA LYS A 188 7.54 13.05 2.91
C LYS A 188 6.18 12.50 3.37
N GLU A 189 5.09 13.28 3.21
CA GLU A 189 3.74 12.90 3.68
C GLU A 189 3.30 11.51 3.22
N VAL A 190 3.47 11.20 1.92
CA VAL A 190 3.09 9.89 1.37
C VAL A 190 3.83 8.77 2.10
N THR A 191 5.11 8.95 2.41
CA THR A 191 5.89 7.98 3.18
C THR A 191 5.34 7.82 4.59
N LYS A 192 5.02 8.91 5.28
CA LYS A 192 4.49 8.88 6.65
C LYS A 192 3.13 8.18 6.70
N TRP A 193 2.21 8.56 5.83
CA TRP A 193 0.90 7.93 5.71
C TRP A 193 1.00 6.44 5.42
N TYR A 194 1.91 6.08 4.51
CA TYR A 194 2.15 4.69 4.16
C TYR A 194 2.61 3.84 5.35
N TRP A 195 3.58 4.32 6.13
CA TRP A 195 4.06 3.61 7.31
C TRP A 195 3.00 3.53 8.41
N LEU A 196 2.29 4.64 8.65
CA LEU A 196 1.21 4.66 9.64
C LEU A 196 0.11 3.64 9.31
N MET A 197 -0.24 3.48 8.03
CA MET A 197 -1.17 2.44 7.61
C MET A 197 -0.61 1.04 7.81
N LEU A 198 0.67 0.80 7.51
CA LEU A 198 1.29 -0.51 7.76
C LEU A 198 1.32 -0.86 9.24
N ASP A 199 1.58 0.11 10.12
CA ASP A 199 1.61 -0.10 11.57
C ASP A 199 0.21 -0.39 12.13
N ILE A 200 -0.84 0.22 11.55
CA ILE A 200 -2.23 0.07 12.02
C ILE A 200 -2.85 -1.26 11.61
N VAL A 201 -2.48 -1.81 10.46
CA VAL A 201 -3.00 -3.12 9.99
C VAL A 201 -2.26 -4.30 10.64
N ASP A 202 -1.48 -4.02 11.68
CA ASP A 202 -0.59 -4.96 12.36
C ASP A 202 0.27 -5.79 11.38
N GLY A 203 0.83 -5.10 10.38
CA GLY A 203 2.09 -5.45 9.73
C GLY A 203 2.26 -6.85 9.11
N GLU A 204 1.26 -7.74 9.12
CA GLU A 204 1.29 -8.93 8.30
C GLU A 204 1.01 -8.47 6.89
N PHE A 205 2.10 -8.13 6.21
CA PHE A 205 2.15 -8.22 4.76
C PHE A 205 1.80 -9.66 4.40
N ASN A 206 0.50 -9.92 4.28
CA ASN A 206 0.00 -11.18 3.82
C ASN A 206 0.59 -11.35 2.43
N LEU A 207 1.46 -12.36 2.31
CA LEU A 207 1.70 -13.00 1.04
C LEU A 207 0.35 -13.11 0.34
N PRO A 208 0.27 -12.90 -0.98
CA PRO A 208 -0.95 -13.18 -1.71
C PRO A 208 -1.15 -14.69 -1.80
N GLU A 209 -1.26 -15.35 -0.63
CA GLU A 209 -1.54 -16.77 -0.43
C GLU A 209 -2.80 -17.13 -1.19
N GLU A 210 -3.80 -16.25 -1.18
CA GLU A 210 -5.02 -16.37 -2.00
C GLU A 210 -4.72 -16.46 -3.50
N ILE A 211 -3.74 -15.71 -4.01
CA ILE A 211 -3.43 -15.69 -5.45
C ILE A 211 -2.58 -16.92 -5.84
N TRP A 212 -1.84 -17.50 -4.90
CA TRP A 212 -1.07 -18.73 -5.10
C TRP A 212 -1.81 -19.98 -4.62
N ARG A 213 -3.03 -19.83 -4.08
CA ARG A 213 -3.86 -20.92 -3.57
C ARG A 213 -4.14 -21.92 -4.68
N GLY A 214 -3.77 -23.18 -4.44
CA GLY A 214 -3.87 -24.27 -5.42
C GLY A 214 -2.68 -24.40 -6.39
N CYS A 215 -1.73 -23.47 -6.40
CA CYS A 215 -0.47 -23.62 -7.14
C CYS A 215 0.66 -24.18 -6.25
N LEU A 216 0.67 -23.80 -4.96
CA LEU A 216 1.69 -24.22 -3.99
C LEU A 216 1.07 -24.45 -2.61
N PRO A 217 1.58 -25.40 -1.81
CA PRO A 217 1.31 -25.46 -0.38
C PRO A 217 1.73 -24.16 0.32
N GLU A 218 0.96 -23.73 1.32
CA GLU A 218 1.16 -22.45 2.02
C GLU A 218 2.56 -22.30 2.62
N GLN A 219 3.05 -23.35 3.30
CA GLN A 219 4.38 -23.33 3.91
C GLN A 219 5.48 -23.19 2.85
N GLN A 220 5.36 -23.89 1.72
CA GLN A 220 6.33 -23.80 0.63
C GLN A 220 6.35 -22.39 0.01
N LEU A 221 5.19 -21.75 -0.11
CA LEU A 221 5.09 -20.37 -0.60
C LEU A 221 5.81 -19.38 0.33
N LYS A 222 5.58 -19.47 1.64
CA LYS A 222 6.24 -18.63 2.67
C LYS A 222 7.77 -18.79 2.59
N ASP A 223 8.22 -20.02 2.50
CA ASP A 223 9.63 -20.38 2.40
C ASP A 223 10.30 -19.84 1.13
N LEU A 224 9.67 -20.02 -0.03
CA LEU A 224 10.17 -19.51 -1.32
C LEU A 224 10.18 -17.99 -1.35
N TRP A 225 9.14 -17.36 -0.81
CA TRP A 225 9.06 -15.90 -0.68
C TRP A 225 10.21 -15.34 0.15
N GLN A 226 10.44 -15.89 1.34
CA GLN A 226 11.47 -15.42 2.24
C GLN A 226 12.85 -15.53 1.59
N VAL A 227 13.13 -16.65 0.93
CA VAL A 227 14.40 -16.86 0.22
C VAL A 227 14.54 -15.92 -0.98
N SER A 228 13.51 -15.82 -1.84
CA SER A 228 13.51 -14.93 -3.01
C SER A 228 13.75 -13.47 -2.61
N THR A 229 13.06 -13.02 -1.55
CA THR A 229 13.18 -11.66 -1.02
C THR A 229 14.56 -11.41 -0.43
N THR A 230 15.10 -12.37 0.33
CA THR A 230 16.46 -12.31 0.87
C THR A 230 17.50 -12.22 -0.25
N LEU A 231 17.38 -13.05 -1.30
CA LEU A 231 18.25 -13.02 -2.47
C LEU A 231 18.14 -11.69 -3.21
N LEU A 232 16.92 -11.16 -3.37
CA LEU A 232 16.66 -9.89 -4.04
C LEU A 232 17.43 -8.73 -3.38
N TYR A 233 17.27 -8.55 -2.07
CA TYR A 233 17.89 -7.42 -1.37
C TYR A 233 19.39 -7.58 -1.17
N ASN A 234 19.89 -8.82 -1.06
CA ASN A 234 21.31 -9.09 -0.90
C ASN A 234 22.09 -9.06 -2.23
N THR A 235 21.42 -9.30 -3.36
CA THR A 235 22.09 -9.48 -4.67
C THR A 235 21.80 -8.35 -5.64
N VAL A 236 20.58 -7.82 -5.65
CA VAL A 236 20.11 -6.94 -6.74
C VAL A 236 20.05 -5.49 -6.27
N LYS A 237 20.91 -4.63 -6.82
CA LYS A 237 20.88 -3.19 -6.54
C LYS A 237 19.88 -2.40 -7.39
N PRO A 238 19.67 -2.68 -8.69
CA PRO A 238 18.84 -1.84 -9.54
C PRO A 238 17.37 -1.89 -9.09
N ALA A 239 16.82 -0.72 -8.75
CA ALA A 239 15.43 -0.61 -8.26
C ALA A 239 14.41 -1.14 -9.28
N ALA A 240 14.68 -0.99 -10.58
CA ALA A 240 13.83 -1.50 -11.65
C ALA A 240 13.69 -3.04 -11.61
N LEU A 241 14.79 -3.75 -11.37
CA LEU A 241 14.78 -5.21 -11.23
C LEU A 241 14.09 -5.64 -9.93
N ARG A 242 14.35 -4.93 -8.81
CA ARG A 242 13.66 -5.18 -7.53
C ARG A 242 12.15 -5.05 -7.64
N ARG A 243 11.68 -3.95 -8.23
CA ARG A 243 10.26 -3.73 -8.49
C ARG A 243 9.66 -4.82 -9.38
N ASN A 244 10.39 -5.24 -10.42
CA ASN A 244 9.90 -6.28 -11.33
C ASN A 244 9.69 -7.62 -10.62
N ASN A 245 10.67 -8.05 -9.80
CA ASN A 245 10.56 -9.28 -9.01
C ASN A 245 9.30 -9.29 -8.14
N LEU A 246 9.09 -8.18 -7.43
CA LEU A 246 7.99 -8.04 -6.49
C LEU A 246 6.66 -8.04 -7.25
N PHE A 247 6.57 -7.35 -8.39
CA PHE A 247 5.36 -7.41 -9.22
C PHE A 247 5.07 -8.83 -9.75
N SER A 248 6.10 -9.61 -10.09
CA SER A 248 5.92 -11.01 -10.55
C SER A 248 5.39 -11.90 -9.44
N ILE A 249 6.02 -11.88 -8.26
CA ILE A 249 5.62 -12.74 -7.14
C ILE A 249 4.24 -12.32 -6.61
N HIS A 250 3.94 -11.03 -6.59
CA HIS A 250 2.61 -10.54 -6.22
C HIS A 250 1.56 -10.73 -7.32
N ARG A 251 1.94 -11.27 -8.49
CA ARG A 251 1.08 -11.33 -9.68
C ARG A 251 0.36 -9.99 -9.87
N ALA A 252 1.11 -8.90 -9.80
CA ALA A 252 0.57 -7.54 -9.74
C ALA A 252 0.48 -6.89 -11.13
N PHE A 253 0.82 -7.64 -12.19
CA PHE A 253 0.71 -7.18 -13.56
C PHE A 253 -0.75 -7.21 -14.04
N TRP A 254 -1.08 -6.26 -14.92
CA TRP A 254 -2.36 -6.25 -15.62
C TRP A 254 -2.31 -7.25 -16.77
N THR A 255 -3.04 -8.36 -16.63
CA THR A 255 -3.21 -9.36 -17.68
C THR A 255 -4.50 -9.11 -18.43
N PRO A 256 -4.63 -9.57 -19.70
CA PRO A 256 -5.91 -9.53 -20.40
C PRO A 256 -7.05 -10.16 -19.59
N ARG A 257 -6.80 -11.25 -18.85
CA ARG A 257 -7.80 -11.84 -17.94
C ARG A 257 -8.24 -10.90 -16.83
N LYS A 258 -7.31 -10.19 -16.17
CA LYS A 258 -7.68 -9.21 -15.13
C LYS A 258 -8.43 -8.01 -15.71
N LEU A 259 -8.01 -7.53 -16.89
CA LEU A 259 -8.65 -6.41 -17.56
C LEU A 259 -10.06 -6.75 -18.02
N SER A 260 -10.28 -7.96 -18.56
CA SER A 260 -11.59 -8.44 -18.97
C SER A 260 -12.58 -8.51 -17.80
N ARG A 261 -12.13 -9.04 -16.64
CA ARG A 261 -12.95 -9.02 -15.40
C ARG A 261 -13.34 -7.61 -14.96
N LEU A 262 -12.43 -6.64 -15.11
CA LEU A 262 -12.68 -5.26 -14.70
C LEU A 262 -13.62 -4.53 -15.68
N ARG A 263 -13.46 -4.77 -16.98
CA ARG A 263 -14.20 -4.08 -18.05
C ARG A 263 -15.52 -4.77 -18.43
N GLN A 264 -15.77 -5.96 -17.90
CA GLN A 264 -16.87 -6.83 -18.33
C GLN A 264 -16.83 -7.09 -19.84
N ASP A 265 -15.63 -7.08 -20.44
CA ASP A 265 -15.41 -7.42 -21.84
C ASP A 265 -15.01 -8.91 -21.97
N ASN A 266 -15.23 -9.50 -23.16
CA ASN A 266 -14.92 -10.91 -23.42
C ASN A 266 -13.51 -11.14 -23.99
N VAL A 267 -12.61 -10.13 -23.95
CA VAL A 267 -11.29 -10.23 -24.60
C VAL A 267 -10.25 -10.78 -23.62
N VAL A 268 -10.23 -12.12 -23.48
CA VAL A 268 -9.34 -12.83 -22.54
C VAL A 268 -8.09 -13.41 -23.25
N ARG A 269 -7.87 -13.10 -24.53
CA ARG A 269 -6.83 -13.77 -25.32
C ARG A 269 -5.43 -13.19 -25.08
N CYS A 270 -4.45 -14.09 -25.01
CA CYS A 270 -3.04 -13.74 -24.93
C CYS A 270 -2.64 -13.05 -26.22
N LYS A 271 -2.04 -11.87 -26.13
CA LYS A 271 -1.63 -11.11 -27.33
C LYS A 271 -0.51 -11.79 -28.12
N LYS A 272 0.22 -12.73 -27.50
CA LYS A 272 1.30 -13.50 -28.13
C LYS A 272 0.74 -14.69 -28.90
N CYS A 273 0.20 -15.69 -28.19
CA CYS A 273 -0.21 -16.96 -28.79
C CYS A 273 -1.72 -17.06 -29.11
N GLY A 274 -2.53 -16.05 -28.76
CA GLY A 274 -3.97 -16.07 -28.97
C GLY A 274 -4.77 -16.95 -28.00
N SER A 275 -4.13 -17.69 -27.08
CA SER A 275 -4.79 -18.56 -26.10
C SER A 275 -5.73 -17.78 -25.17
N ALA A 276 -6.87 -18.39 -24.81
CA ALA A 276 -7.82 -17.84 -23.84
C ALA A 276 -7.30 -17.84 -22.39
N SER A 277 -6.17 -18.51 -22.11
CA SER A 277 -5.56 -18.53 -20.79
C SER A 277 -4.56 -17.39 -20.59
N ALA A 278 -4.97 -16.13 -20.73
CA ALA A 278 -4.07 -14.99 -20.55
C ALA A 278 -3.98 -14.52 -19.08
N ASP A 279 -3.58 -15.43 -18.18
CA ASP A 279 -3.22 -15.09 -16.80
C ASP A 279 -1.70 -14.88 -16.63
N ASP A 280 -1.27 -14.54 -15.41
CA ASP A 280 0.13 -14.21 -15.15
C ASP A 280 1.06 -15.40 -15.43
N LEU A 281 0.68 -16.61 -15.03
CA LEU A 281 1.50 -17.81 -15.23
C LEU A 281 1.68 -18.11 -16.72
N HIS A 282 0.61 -18.06 -17.50
CA HIS A 282 0.71 -18.23 -18.93
C HIS A 282 1.59 -17.17 -19.58
N MET A 283 1.41 -15.90 -19.21
CA MET A 283 2.16 -14.80 -19.80
C MET A 283 3.63 -14.77 -19.39
N PHE A 284 4.03 -15.50 -18.33
CA PHE A 284 5.43 -15.68 -17.96
C PHE A 284 6.03 -16.99 -18.45
N ILE A 285 5.29 -18.09 -18.44
CA ILE A 285 5.83 -19.45 -18.57
C ILE A 285 5.10 -20.24 -19.65
N ASP A 286 3.78 -20.42 -19.51
CA ASP A 286 3.06 -21.43 -20.31
C ASP A 286 2.73 -20.97 -21.74
N CYS A 287 3.07 -19.73 -22.10
CA CYS A 287 2.89 -19.25 -23.46
C CYS A 287 3.86 -19.99 -24.40
N LEU A 288 3.31 -20.68 -25.40
CA LEU A 288 4.09 -21.40 -26.41
C LEU A 288 5.14 -20.52 -27.10
N LEU A 289 4.86 -19.23 -27.31
CA LEU A 289 5.82 -18.29 -27.92
C LEU A 289 6.95 -17.85 -26.97
N LEU A 290 6.91 -18.22 -25.68
CA LEU A 290 8.00 -18.00 -24.73
C LEU A 290 8.87 -19.24 -24.54
N LEU A 291 8.46 -20.42 -25.05
CA LEU A 291 9.19 -21.66 -24.83
C LEU A 291 10.61 -21.59 -25.39
N THR A 292 10.78 -21.13 -26.64
CA THR A 292 12.11 -20.98 -27.25
C THR A 292 12.99 -20.03 -26.45
N PHE A 293 12.44 -18.90 -26.01
CA PHE A 293 13.17 -17.95 -25.16
C PHE A 293 13.64 -18.59 -23.85
N TRP A 294 12.77 -19.36 -23.17
CA TRP A 294 13.14 -20.04 -21.93
C TRP A 294 14.13 -21.18 -22.12
N GLN A 295 14.05 -21.90 -23.25
CA GLN A 295 15.03 -22.91 -23.63
C GLN A 295 16.42 -22.28 -23.81
N GLU A 296 16.52 -21.26 -24.64
CA GLU A 296 17.80 -20.55 -24.89
C GLU A 296 18.40 -19.96 -23.60
N VAL A 297 17.55 -19.39 -22.74
CA VAL A 297 17.97 -18.91 -21.41
C VAL A 297 18.43 -20.07 -20.52
N GLY A 298 17.69 -21.19 -20.50
CA GLY A 298 18.02 -22.37 -19.72
C GLY A 298 19.35 -23.01 -20.12
N ASP A 299 19.59 -23.14 -21.42
CA ASP A 299 20.85 -23.66 -21.97
C ASP A 299 22.02 -22.77 -21.54
N ALA A 300 21.90 -21.45 -21.71
CA ALA A 300 22.92 -20.51 -21.25
C ALA A 300 23.16 -20.57 -19.73
N VAL A 301 22.11 -20.78 -18.93
CA VAL A 301 22.25 -20.93 -17.48
C VAL A 301 22.97 -22.22 -17.13
N ASN A 302 22.66 -23.33 -17.79
CA ASN A 302 23.36 -24.61 -17.59
C ASN A 302 24.83 -24.52 -18.00
N ASP A 303 25.15 -23.80 -19.07
CA ASP A 303 26.54 -23.56 -19.48
C ASP A 303 27.33 -22.79 -18.41
N ILE A 304 26.71 -21.79 -17.78
CA ILE A 304 27.34 -20.98 -16.73
C ILE A 304 27.38 -21.72 -15.38
N LEU A 305 26.34 -22.51 -15.09
CA LEU A 305 26.10 -23.22 -13.85
C LEU A 305 25.71 -24.68 -14.16
N PRO A 306 26.67 -25.60 -14.41
CA PRO A 306 26.37 -26.98 -14.82
C PRO A 306 25.56 -27.81 -13.81
N SER A 307 25.46 -27.35 -12.56
CA SER A 307 24.64 -27.98 -11.51
C SER A 307 23.34 -27.21 -11.24
N SER A 308 22.93 -26.34 -12.15
CA SER A 308 21.70 -25.58 -11.99
C SER A 308 20.49 -26.49 -12.20
N PRO A 309 19.41 -26.29 -11.43
CA PRO A 309 18.16 -26.99 -11.69
C PRO A 309 17.57 -26.51 -13.02
N GLU A 310 16.84 -27.42 -13.66
CA GLU A 310 16.04 -27.13 -14.85
C GLU A 310 15.15 -25.88 -14.65
N VAL A 311 15.04 -25.05 -15.69
CA VAL A 311 14.21 -23.83 -15.67
C VAL A 311 12.73 -24.21 -15.59
N ARG A 312 12.24 -24.32 -14.35
CA ARG A 312 10.86 -24.68 -14.02
C ARG A 312 10.04 -23.45 -13.60
N PRO A 313 8.70 -23.53 -13.62
CA PRO A 313 7.81 -22.44 -13.22
C PRO A 313 8.21 -21.72 -11.91
N LEU A 314 8.62 -22.47 -10.89
CA LEU A 314 9.02 -21.90 -9.60
C LEU A 314 10.32 -21.08 -9.67
N ILE A 315 11.33 -21.58 -10.37
CA ILE A 315 12.58 -20.85 -10.61
C ILE A 315 12.32 -19.63 -11.49
N VAL A 316 11.44 -19.77 -12.48
CA VAL A 316 11.02 -18.66 -13.33
C VAL A 316 10.28 -17.59 -12.53
N MET A 317 9.42 -17.93 -11.57
CA MET A 317 8.65 -16.92 -10.82
C MET A 317 9.40 -16.34 -9.63
N PHE A 318 10.05 -17.20 -8.82
CA PHE A 318 10.70 -16.81 -7.57
C PHE A 318 12.21 -16.60 -7.73
N GLY A 319 12.84 -17.08 -8.80
CA GLY A 319 14.30 -17.08 -8.95
C GLY A 319 15.01 -18.09 -8.05
N CYS A 320 14.27 -18.94 -7.34
CA CYS A 320 14.78 -19.97 -6.44
C CYS A 320 13.80 -21.14 -6.34
N SER A 321 14.33 -22.29 -5.93
CA SER A 321 13.64 -23.52 -5.53
C SER A 321 14.41 -24.25 -4.43
N ASP A 322 13.89 -25.37 -3.93
CA ASP A 322 14.59 -26.20 -2.93
C ASP A 322 15.92 -26.75 -3.48
N GLU A 323 15.99 -27.06 -4.78
CA GLU A 323 17.23 -27.46 -5.44
C GLU A 323 18.24 -26.31 -5.51
N THR A 324 17.79 -25.07 -5.73
CA THR A 324 18.70 -23.92 -5.72
C THR A 324 19.33 -23.67 -4.35
N ARG A 325 18.69 -24.11 -3.26
CA ARG A 325 19.26 -24.01 -1.90
C ARG A 325 20.45 -24.95 -1.71
N LYS A 326 20.51 -26.04 -2.46
CA LYS A 326 21.63 -26.99 -2.46
C LYS A 326 22.82 -26.46 -3.27
N MET A 327 22.60 -25.45 -4.11
CA MET A 327 23.68 -24.76 -4.80
C MET A 327 24.46 -23.90 -3.81
N GLY A 328 25.77 -23.76 -4.01
CA GLY A 328 26.57 -22.80 -3.26
C GLY A 328 26.00 -21.38 -3.36
N ARG A 329 26.18 -20.57 -2.31
CA ARG A 329 25.62 -19.21 -2.18
C ARG A 329 25.77 -18.36 -3.45
N ASP A 330 26.93 -18.39 -4.09
CA ASP A 330 27.20 -17.60 -5.29
C ASP A 330 26.47 -18.12 -6.52
N GLY A 331 26.31 -19.44 -6.67
CA GLY A 331 25.54 -20.05 -7.76
C GLY A 331 24.05 -19.71 -7.64
N ALA A 332 23.48 -19.82 -6.45
CA ALA A 332 22.09 -19.46 -6.18
C ALA A 332 21.81 -17.98 -6.49
N LYS A 333 22.73 -17.08 -6.11
CA LYS A 333 22.65 -15.67 -6.47
C LYS A 333 22.68 -15.46 -7.98
N LEU A 334 23.56 -16.17 -8.70
CA LEU A 334 23.74 -16.00 -10.15
C LEU A 334 22.51 -16.45 -10.91
N LEU A 335 21.99 -17.63 -10.57
CA LEU A 335 20.73 -18.12 -11.09
C LEU A 335 19.59 -17.11 -10.83
N PHE A 336 19.43 -16.67 -9.59
CA PHE A 336 18.40 -15.69 -9.23
C PHE A 336 18.48 -14.43 -10.07
N TYR A 337 19.70 -13.90 -10.27
CA TYR A 337 19.94 -12.70 -11.05
C TYR A 337 19.59 -12.88 -12.53
N MET A 338 20.06 -13.99 -13.14
CA MET A 338 19.80 -14.31 -14.54
C MET A 338 18.31 -14.49 -14.83
N MET A 339 17.59 -15.20 -13.93
CA MET A 339 16.14 -15.38 -14.02
C MET A 339 15.38 -14.06 -13.85
N LEU A 340 15.85 -13.19 -12.95
CA LEU A 340 15.22 -11.88 -12.75
C LEU A 340 15.35 -10.99 -13.99
N VAL A 341 16.50 -11.01 -14.66
CA VAL A 341 16.69 -10.27 -15.92
C VAL A 341 15.81 -10.86 -17.03
N ALA A 342 15.69 -12.20 -17.12
CA ALA A 342 14.80 -12.85 -18.10
C ALA A 342 13.32 -12.46 -17.90
N ARG A 343 12.82 -12.54 -16.66
CA ARG A 343 11.47 -12.06 -16.31
C ARG A 343 11.24 -10.61 -16.72
N ARG A 344 12.25 -9.75 -16.52
CA ARG A 344 12.15 -8.34 -16.88
C ARG A 344 11.93 -8.15 -18.38
N GLU A 345 12.64 -8.87 -19.23
CA GLU A 345 12.48 -8.72 -20.69
C GLU A 345 11.08 -9.14 -21.15
N ILE A 346 10.51 -10.19 -20.55
CA ILE A 346 9.10 -10.54 -20.75
C ILE A 346 8.19 -9.39 -20.32
N CYS A 347 8.45 -8.78 -19.16
CA CYS A 347 7.66 -7.65 -18.66
C CYS A 347 7.74 -6.40 -19.54
N ARG A 348 8.88 -6.14 -20.18
CA ARG A 348 8.98 -5.01 -21.14
C ARG A 348 8.10 -5.22 -22.36
N LYS A 349 7.94 -6.47 -22.76
CA LYS A 349 7.09 -6.89 -23.88
C LYS A 349 5.77 -7.50 -23.40
N TRP A 350 5.30 -7.13 -22.20
CA TRP A 350 4.17 -7.80 -21.52
C TRP A 350 2.93 -7.90 -22.40
N ILE A 351 2.50 -6.77 -22.98
CA ILE A 351 1.34 -6.69 -23.88
C ILE A 351 1.70 -6.71 -25.36
N SER A 352 2.97 -6.87 -25.70
CA SER A 352 3.41 -6.98 -27.10
C SER A 352 3.04 -8.36 -27.66
N PRO A 353 2.67 -8.50 -28.95
CA PRO A 353 2.53 -9.81 -29.56
C PRO A 353 3.87 -10.53 -29.74
N VAL A 354 4.98 -9.79 -29.80
CA VAL A 354 6.32 -10.35 -30.01
C VAL A 354 6.94 -10.76 -28.66
N PRO A 355 7.50 -11.97 -28.51
CA PRO A 355 8.26 -12.37 -27.32
C PRO A 355 9.61 -11.65 -27.24
N PRO A 356 10.28 -11.64 -26.06
CA PRO A 356 11.67 -11.24 -25.99
C PRO A 356 12.57 -12.27 -26.70
N THR A 357 13.72 -11.81 -27.19
CA THR A 357 14.75 -12.68 -27.79
C THR A 357 15.88 -12.95 -26.81
N PHE A 358 16.63 -14.03 -27.02
CA PHE A 358 17.83 -14.33 -26.25
C PHE A 358 18.86 -13.18 -26.29
N ILE A 359 19.03 -12.53 -27.44
CA ILE A 359 19.93 -11.38 -27.60
C ILE A 359 19.51 -10.22 -26.70
N GLU A 360 18.22 -9.92 -26.61
CA GLU A 360 17.70 -8.88 -25.72
C GLU A 360 17.94 -9.18 -24.24
N TRP A 361 17.79 -10.44 -23.85
CA TRP A 361 18.14 -10.90 -22.50
C TRP A 361 19.64 -10.79 -22.23
N LYS A 362 20.50 -11.30 -23.12
CA LYS A 362 21.96 -11.22 -23.00
C LYS A 362 22.44 -9.77 -22.88
N ASN A 363 21.92 -8.88 -23.73
CA ASN A 363 22.24 -7.45 -23.69
C ASN A 363 21.79 -6.80 -22.38
N SER A 364 20.60 -7.14 -21.88
CA SER A 364 20.10 -6.65 -20.60
C SER A 364 20.93 -7.18 -19.42
N LEU A 365 21.36 -8.43 -19.49
CA LEU A 365 22.23 -9.05 -18.49
C LEU A 365 23.59 -8.33 -18.43
N ILE A 366 24.21 -8.04 -19.58
CA ILE A 366 25.44 -7.24 -19.68
C ILE A 366 25.24 -5.83 -19.11
N TYR A 367 24.14 -5.18 -19.47
CA TYR A 367 23.84 -3.82 -18.99
C TYR A 367 23.75 -3.78 -17.46
N TYR A 368 22.97 -4.69 -16.87
CA TYR A 368 22.77 -4.73 -15.42
C TYR A 368 24.02 -5.21 -14.66
N TYR A 369 24.75 -6.17 -15.23
CA TYR A 369 26.08 -6.56 -14.77
C TYR A 369 27.01 -5.34 -14.66
N LYS A 370 27.15 -4.56 -15.75
CA LYS A 370 27.99 -3.36 -15.77
C LYS A 370 27.53 -2.32 -14.75
N PHE A 371 26.22 -2.12 -14.61
CA PHE A 371 25.66 -1.18 -13.64
C PHE A 371 26.00 -1.57 -12.20
N ASP A 372 25.86 -2.85 -11.85
CA ASP A 372 26.14 -3.34 -10.50
C ASP A 372 27.64 -3.42 -10.20
N CYS A 373 28.47 -3.79 -11.18
CA CYS A 373 29.92 -3.77 -11.06
C CYS A 373 30.50 -2.35 -10.99
N TYR A 374 29.91 -1.37 -11.67
CA TYR A 374 30.37 0.03 -11.62
C TYR A 374 30.13 0.65 -10.23
N LYS A 375 29.04 0.28 -9.55
CA LYS A 375 28.71 0.80 -8.22
C LYS A 375 29.37 0.05 -7.06
N VAL A 376 29.86 -1.18 -7.28
CA VAL A 376 30.45 -2.01 -6.22
C VAL A 376 31.83 -2.48 -6.65
N CYS A 377 32.86 -1.82 -6.11
CA CYS A 377 34.22 -2.31 -6.17
C CYS A 377 34.31 -3.64 -5.38
N LYS A 378 34.18 -4.81 -6.04
CA LYS A 378 35.00 -6.04 -5.86
C LYS A 378 34.35 -7.35 -6.39
N ARG A 379 35.07 -8.01 -7.31
CA ARG A 379 35.71 -9.35 -7.18
C ARG A 379 34.97 -10.50 -6.48
N THR A 380 33.66 -10.67 -6.63
CA THR A 380 33.00 -11.94 -6.19
C THR A 380 33.12 -13.02 -7.27
N ARG A 381 33.27 -14.30 -6.88
CA ARG A 381 33.26 -15.45 -7.80
C ARG A 381 32.03 -15.45 -8.72
N PHE A 382 30.88 -15.05 -8.18
CA PHE A 382 29.62 -14.75 -8.90
C PHE A 382 29.82 -13.90 -10.17
N TRP A 383 30.45 -12.72 -10.04
CA TRP A 383 30.67 -11.81 -11.17
C TRP A 383 31.78 -12.29 -12.11
N ASN A 384 32.76 -13.03 -11.60
CA ASN A 384 33.84 -13.58 -12.43
C ASN A 384 33.32 -14.68 -13.37
N LEU A 385 32.41 -15.55 -12.92
CA LEU A 385 31.77 -16.56 -13.76
C LEU A 385 30.99 -15.91 -14.91
N LEU A 386 30.14 -14.95 -14.59
CA LEU A 386 29.37 -14.22 -15.59
C LEU A 386 30.27 -13.43 -16.54
N LYS A 387 31.32 -12.77 -16.03
CA LYS A 387 32.31 -12.06 -16.85
C LYS A 387 33.02 -13.00 -17.82
N HIS A 388 33.43 -14.18 -17.35
CA HIS A 388 34.11 -15.16 -18.19
C HIS A 388 33.19 -15.62 -19.32
N TRP A 389 31.95 -16.01 -19.01
CA TRP A 389 30.97 -16.40 -20.02
C TRP A 389 30.65 -15.29 -21.03
N LEU A 390 30.52 -14.05 -20.56
CA LEU A 390 30.30 -12.89 -21.43
C LEU A 390 31.50 -12.56 -22.32
N GLY A 391 32.73 -12.86 -21.88
CA GLY A 391 33.97 -12.64 -22.61
C GLY A 391 34.40 -13.83 -23.48
N SER A 392 33.91 -15.04 -23.23
CA SER A 392 34.17 -16.24 -24.03
C SER A 392 33.22 -16.38 -25.23
N GLY A 393 32.28 -15.45 -25.39
CA GLY A 393 31.28 -15.45 -26.47
C GLY A 393 31.66 -14.64 -27.71
N GLU A 394 32.94 -14.57 -28.07
CA GLU A 394 33.39 -14.09 -29.39
C GLU A 394 33.41 -15.27 -30.39
N VAL A 395 32.29 -15.44 -31.12
CA VAL A 395 32.25 -15.72 -32.58
C VAL A 395 31.00 -15.03 -33.13
#